data_AF-A0A9D4SXT6-F1
#
_entry.id   AF-A0A9D4SXT6-F1
#
_cell.length_a   1.000
_cell.length_b   1.000
_cell.length_c   1.000
_cell.angle_alpha   90.00
_cell.angle_beta   90.00
_cell.angle_gamma   90.00
#
_symmetry.space_group_name_H-M   'P 1'
#
loop_
_entity.id
_entity.type
_entity.pdbx_description
1 polymer ?
#
loop_
_entity_poly.entity_id
_entity_poly.type
_entity_poly.pdbx_seq_one_letter_code
_entity_poly.pdbx_strand_id
1 'polypeptide(L)'
;MPTSCHGDTTLQEAVVLETEEFGEVASPAALVSLLDRSPPQLGPLRASTTDLRHSAGQQAQSCGLLQLLDDECLYPGNTDQAFLDKLLHMAASVQPREHQSLLERGARPGEFTVFHQMGSLPVTYCCKGWLKASRETPSFRQAPLLLQESQKEPVSQLFSSARGMLPPVGLGGSLTAEANNTSSLRRSSSIRRAQSVAGAKRRSLPLQVKHTTDSLLEVVRRTRLHFVHCLVPCEKSSGTNDAGDGGEPRFDVDLVRSQLKGAQILDAVRVRKQGE
;
A
#
# COMPACT_ATOMS: atom_id res chain seq x y z
N MET A 1 -28.31 2.59 50.46
CA MET A 1 -27.62 1.32 50.19
C MET A 1 -27.66 1.08 48.69
N PRO A 2 -26.62 1.46 47.93
CA PRO A 2 -26.60 1.32 46.48
C PRO A 2 -26.18 -0.10 46.09
N THR A 3 -26.85 -0.62 45.06
CA THR A 3 -26.57 -1.90 44.39
C THR A 3 -25.22 -1.85 43.69
N SER A 4 -24.32 -2.77 44.05
CA SER A 4 -23.03 -2.97 43.41
C SER A 4 -23.25 -3.64 42.04
N CYS A 5 -23.04 -2.88 40.96
CA CYS A 5 -22.87 -3.43 39.63
C CYS A 5 -21.52 -4.16 39.60
N HIS A 6 -21.55 -5.48 39.42
CA HIS A 6 -20.37 -6.27 39.12
C HIS A 6 -19.84 -5.83 37.75
N GLY A 7 -18.66 -5.23 37.74
CA GLY A 7 -17.91 -4.98 36.52
C GLY A 7 -17.29 -6.29 36.07
N ASP A 8 -17.89 -6.91 35.05
CA ASP A 8 -17.21 -7.94 34.28
C ASP A 8 -16.13 -7.27 33.44
N THR A 9 -14.92 -7.26 34.00
CA THR A 9 -13.68 -7.11 33.25
C THR A 9 -13.54 -8.32 32.33
N THR A 10 -14.12 -8.26 31.12
CA THR A 10 -13.73 -9.19 30.04
C THR A 10 -12.29 -8.92 29.69
N LEU A 11 -11.43 -9.83 30.16
CA LEU A 11 -10.03 -9.92 29.81
C LEU A 11 -9.90 -9.92 28.29
N GLN A 12 -9.03 -9.06 27.80
CA GLN A 12 -8.57 -9.04 26.43
C GLN A 12 -7.79 -10.34 26.21
N GLU A 13 -8.47 -11.39 25.74
CA GLU A 13 -7.81 -12.60 25.26
C GLU A 13 -7.01 -12.21 24.01
N ALA A 14 -5.73 -11.95 24.23
CA ALA A 14 -4.73 -12.10 23.19
C ALA A 14 -4.71 -13.59 22.84
N VAL A 15 -5.47 -13.97 21.80
CA VAL A 15 -5.40 -15.31 21.22
C VAL A 15 -4.00 -15.46 20.63
N VAL A 16 -3.10 -16.02 21.43
CA VAL A 16 -1.84 -16.58 20.94
C VAL A 16 -2.23 -17.89 20.26
N LEU A 17 -2.20 -17.88 18.93
CA LEU A 17 -2.47 -19.06 18.11
C LEU A 17 -1.36 -20.09 18.34
N GLU A 18 -1.63 -21.14 19.13
CA GLU A 18 -0.79 -22.33 19.13
C GLU A 18 -0.90 -22.99 17.74
N THR A 19 0.13 -22.75 16.93
CA THR A 19 0.18 -23.09 15.50
C THR A 19 0.95 -24.41 15.30
N GLU A 20 0.63 -25.44 16.05
CA GLU A 20 1.43 -26.69 16.05
C GLU A 20 0.73 -27.88 15.35
N GLU A 21 -0.54 -27.77 14.91
CA GLU A 21 -1.25 -28.91 14.29
C GLU A 21 -1.86 -28.68 12.89
N PHE A 22 -1.74 -27.47 12.34
CA PHE A 22 -2.25 -27.15 11.01
C PHE A 22 -1.09 -26.65 10.17
N GLY A 23 -0.79 -27.35 9.06
CA GLY A 23 0.28 -26.96 8.14
C GLY A 23 0.29 -25.45 7.92
N GLU A 24 1.48 -24.86 8.06
CA GLU A 24 1.76 -23.42 8.10
C GLU A 24 0.73 -22.60 7.32
N VAL A 25 -0.11 -21.85 8.05
CA VAL A 25 -1.21 -21.06 7.49
C VAL A 25 -0.65 -20.11 6.45
N ALA A 26 -1.14 -20.22 5.21
CA ALA A 26 -0.75 -19.34 4.13
C ALA A 26 -0.98 -17.88 4.56
N SER A 27 0.04 -17.03 4.52
CA SER A 27 -0.05 -15.65 5.01
C SER A 27 0.29 -14.63 3.92
N PRO A 28 -0.49 -13.54 3.78
CA PRO A 28 -0.18 -12.48 2.82
C PRO A 28 1.05 -11.65 3.23
N ALA A 29 1.61 -11.88 4.42
CA ALA A 29 2.70 -11.08 4.98
C ALA A 29 3.93 -10.96 4.06
N ALA A 30 4.28 -12.03 3.35
CA ALA A 30 5.43 -12.00 2.44
C ALA A 30 5.20 -11.05 1.26
N LEU A 31 4.00 -11.09 0.66
CA LEU A 31 3.62 -10.17 -0.42
C LEU A 31 3.51 -8.73 0.09
N VAL A 32 2.90 -8.53 1.27
CA VAL A 32 2.81 -7.20 1.89
C VAL A 32 4.22 -6.65 2.18
N SER A 33 5.14 -7.46 2.68
CA SER A 33 6.53 -7.07 2.88
C SER A 33 7.22 -6.74 1.55
N LEU A 34 6.98 -7.50 0.49
CA LEU A 34 7.53 -7.20 -0.84
C LEU A 34 7.07 -5.82 -1.34
N LEU A 35 5.82 -5.47 -1.09
CA LEU A 35 5.25 -4.20 -1.56
C LEU A 35 5.63 -3.02 -0.66
N ASP A 36 5.67 -3.22 0.66
CA ASP A 36 5.66 -2.13 1.64
C ASP A 36 6.68 -2.24 2.79
N ARG A 37 7.70 -3.09 2.66
CA ARG A 37 8.80 -3.14 3.65
C ARG A 37 9.46 -1.76 3.79
N SER A 38 9.38 -1.16 4.96
CA SER A 38 10.18 0.01 5.29
C SER A 38 11.65 -0.40 5.42
N PRO A 39 12.61 0.40 4.91
CA PRO A 39 14.01 0.11 5.11
C PRO A 39 14.32 0.09 6.62
N PRO A 40 15.25 -0.77 7.08
CA PRO A 40 15.70 -0.72 8.47
C PRO A 40 16.24 0.69 8.74
N GLN A 41 15.73 1.33 9.79
CA GLN A 41 16.17 2.65 10.24
C GLN A 41 17.63 2.54 10.70
N LEU A 42 18.58 2.67 9.79
CA LEU A 42 19.97 2.93 10.16
C LEU A 42 19.99 4.32 10.82
N GLY A 43 20.37 4.36 12.10
CA GLY A 43 20.63 5.59 12.84
C GLY A 43 21.62 6.50 12.11
N PRO A 44 21.80 7.77 12.54
CA PRO A 44 22.47 8.81 11.76
C PRO A 44 23.95 8.49 11.55
N LEU A 45 24.26 7.70 10.53
CA LEU A 45 25.63 7.45 10.08
C LEU A 45 25.96 8.48 9.01
N ARG A 46 27.04 9.20 9.29
CA ARG A 46 27.65 10.22 8.44
C ARG A 46 28.27 9.54 7.21
N ALA A 47 27.43 9.18 6.24
CA ALA A 47 27.89 8.48 5.04
C ALA A 47 28.69 9.41 4.10
N SER A 48 29.85 8.92 3.69
CA SER A 48 30.68 9.52 2.64
C SER A 48 30.11 9.15 1.25
N THR A 49 30.51 9.88 0.20
CA THR A 49 29.92 9.74 -1.16
C THR A 49 30.09 8.36 -1.78
N THR A 50 31.05 7.56 -1.32
CA THR A 50 31.29 6.17 -1.74
C THR A 50 30.37 5.18 -1.03
N ASP A 51 30.03 5.43 0.24
CA ASP A 51 29.10 4.59 1.02
C ASP A 51 27.68 4.64 0.47
N LEU A 52 27.24 5.78 -0.08
CA LEU A 52 25.90 5.94 -0.63
C LEU A 52 25.59 4.99 -1.80
N ARG A 53 26.60 4.61 -2.59
CA ARG A 53 26.40 3.71 -3.75
C ARG A 53 26.33 2.25 -3.34
N HIS A 54 27.15 1.85 -2.37
CA HIS A 54 27.11 0.51 -1.78
C HIS A 54 25.87 0.31 -0.91
N SER A 55 25.50 1.32 -0.13
CA SER A 55 24.26 1.32 0.66
C SER A 55 23.02 1.40 -0.24
N ALA A 56 22.99 2.16 -1.34
CA ALA A 56 21.83 2.13 -2.25
C ALA A 56 21.54 0.74 -2.85
N GLY A 57 22.61 -0.03 -3.16
CA GLY A 57 22.49 -1.41 -3.63
C GLY A 57 21.98 -2.38 -2.56
N GLN A 58 22.46 -2.28 -1.31
CA GLN A 58 21.94 -3.07 -0.17
C GLN A 58 20.58 -2.58 0.32
N GLN A 59 20.28 -1.29 0.16
CA GLN A 59 19.05 -0.66 0.60
C GLN A 59 17.88 -1.05 -0.30
N ALA A 60 18.11 -1.19 -1.61
CA ALA A 60 17.17 -1.80 -2.55
C ALA A 60 16.84 -3.27 -2.21
N GLN A 61 17.73 -3.98 -1.53
CA GLN A 61 17.47 -5.34 -1.02
C GLN A 61 16.70 -5.33 0.32
N SER A 62 16.47 -4.16 0.92
CA SER A 62 15.93 -4.01 2.28
C SER A 62 14.62 -3.21 2.36
N CYS A 63 14.13 -2.67 1.25
CA CYS A 63 12.88 -1.90 1.19
C CYS A 63 11.87 -2.56 0.23
N GLY A 64 10.59 -2.21 0.34
CA GLY A 64 9.53 -2.72 -0.53
C GLY A 64 9.40 -1.92 -1.83
N LEU A 65 8.58 -2.43 -2.75
CA LEU A 65 8.30 -1.84 -4.06
C LEU A 65 8.03 -0.32 -4.01
N LEU A 66 7.18 0.14 -3.09
CA LEU A 66 6.80 1.56 -3.00
C LEU A 66 7.99 2.46 -2.65
N GLN A 67 8.84 2.00 -1.73
CA GLN A 67 10.06 2.72 -1.35
C GLN A 67 11.10 2.67 -2.46
N LEU A 68 11.27 1.52 -3.13
CA LEU A 68 12.16 1.41 -4.28
C LEU A 68 11.74 2.40 -5.40
N LEU A 69 10.44 2.49 -5.68
CA LEU A 69 9.92 3.43 -6.67
C LEU A 69 10.19 4.89 -6.30
N ASP A 70 10.03 5.24 -5.02
CA ASP A 70 10.39 6.56 -4.49
C ASP A 70 11.89 6.88 -4.69
N ASP A 71 12.76 5.94 -4.33
CA ASP A 71 14.21 6.11 -4.42
C ASP A 71 14.67 6.27 -5.88
N GLU A 72 14.07 5.53 -6.83
CA GLU A 72 14.36 5.68 -8.26
C GLU A 72 13.83 7.01 -8.84
N CYS A 73 12.81 7.62 -8.23
CA CYS A 73 12.30 8.92 -8.67
C CYS A 73 13.24 10.08 -8.32
N LEU A 74 14.11 9.92 -7.32
CA LEU A 74 15.07 10.95 -6.91
C LEU A 74 16.11 11.27 -7.99
N TYR A 75 16.39 10.32 -8.88
CA TYR A 75 17.43 10.45 -9.89
C TYR A 75 16.81 10.57 -11.30
N PRO A 76 16.87 11.75 -11.95
CA PRO A 76 16.20 11.99 -13.24
C PRO A 76 16.64 11.06 -14.38
N GLY A 77 17.85 10.50 -14.29
CA GLY A 77 18.40 9.58 -15.29
C GLY A 77 17.91 8.13 -15.17
N ASN A 78 17.22 7.77 -14.09
CA ASN A 78 16.73 6.41 -13.92
C ASN A 78 15.56 6.14 -14.87
N THR A 79 15.48 4.88 -15.33
CA THR A 79 14.49 4.41 -16.31
C THR A 79 13.57 3.37 -15.67
N ASP A 80 12.35 3.23 -16.20
CA ASP A 80 11.39 2.24 -15.70
C ASP A 80 11.94 0.81 -15.82
N GLN A 81 12.79 0.55 -16.81
CA GLN A 81 13.44 -0.75 -17.01
C GLN A 81 14.46 -1.05 -15.89
N ALA A 82 15.29 -0.06 -15.52
CA ALA A 82 16.25 -0.23 -14.43
C ALA A 82 15.54 -0.42 -13.07
N PHE A 83 14.42 0.28 -12.87
CA PHE A 83 13.53 0.05 -11.71
C PHE A 83 12.99 -1.39 -11.70
N LEU A 84 12.47 -1.87 -12.83
CA LEU A 84 11.93 -3.23 -12.95
C LEU A 84 12.99 -4.31 -12.67
N ASP A 85 14.20 -4.13 -13.19
CA ASP A 85 15.29 -5.10 -12.96
C ASP A 85 15.66 -5.18 -11.46
N LYS A 86 15.68 -4.03 -10.75
CA LYS A 86 15.88 -4.00 -9.29
C LYS A 86 14.72 -4.64 -8.54
N LEU A 87 13.48 -4.38 -8.95
CA LEU A 87 12.28 -4.97 -8.34
C LEU A 87 12.29 -6.49 -8.45
N LEU A 88 12.64 -7.03 -9.62
CA LEU A 88 12.75 -8.48 -9.83
C LEU A 88 13.87 -9.11 -9.00
N HIS A 89 15.01 -8.43 -8.89
CA HIS A 89 16.11 -8.89 -8.04
C HIS A 89 15.73 -8.91 -6.55
N MET A 90 15.01 -7.87 -6.09
CA MET A 90 14.46 -7.79 -4.75
C MET A 90 13.39 -8.87 -4.50
N ALA A 91 12.53 -9.16 -5.48
CA ALA A 91 11.53 -10.22 -5.36
C ALA A 91 12.16 -11.60 -5.26
N ALA A 92 13.25 -11.85 -5.99
CA ALA A 92 13.98 -13.10 -5.94
C ALA A 92 14.61 -13.38 -4.56
N SER A 93 14.91 -12.35 -3.75
CA SER A 93 15.41 -12.52 -2.38
C SER A 93 14.30 -12.74 -1.34
N VAL A 94 13.04 -12.50 -1.70
CA VAL A 94 11.87 -12.66 -0.84
C VAL A 94 11.02 -13.81 -1.38
N GLN A 95 11.48 -15.05 -1.18
CA GLN A 95 10.67 -16.25 -1.49
C GLN A 95 10.04 -16.82 -0.21
N PRO A 96 8.70 -16.85 -0.09
CA PRO A 96 8.02 -17.36 1.10
C PRO A 96 8.23 -18.86 1.30
N ARG A 97 8.31 -19.61 0.20
CA ARG A 97 8.44 -21.07 0.17
C ARG A 97 9.23 -21.49 -1.06
N GLU A 98 9.86 -22.66 -0.98
CA GLU A 98 10.48 -23.28 -2.16
C GLU A 98 9.43 -23.38 -3.28
N HIS A 99 9.74 -22.82 -4.46
CA HIS A 99 8.91 -22.83 -5.67
C HIS A 99 7.66 -21.92 -5.67
N GLN A 100 7.47 -21.02 -4.69
CA GLN A 100 6.40 -20.03 -4.75
C GLN A 100 6.96 -18.63 -5.01
N SER A 101 6.75 -18.14 -6.23
CA SER A 101 7.11 -16.75 -6.57
C SER A 101 5.99 -15.78 -6.17
N LEU A 102 6.37 -14.64 -5.58
CA LEU A 102 5.46 -13.53 -5.30
C LEU A 102 5.31 -12.58 -6.49
N LEU A 103 6.36 -12.52 -7.32
CA LEU A 103 6.46 -11.60 -8.44
C LEU A 103 7.37 -12.19 -9.52
N GLU A 104 6.89 -12.19 -10.75
CA GLU A 104 7.64 -12.69 -11.91
C GLU A 104 7.72 -11.67 -13.04
N ARG A 105 8.70 -11.84 -13.92
CA ARG A 105 8.80 -11.05 -15.14
C ARG A 105 7.62 -11.37 -16.05
N GLY A 106 6.99 -10.34 -16.60
CA GLY A 106 5.87 -10.47 -17.53
C GLY A 106 6.32 -10.90 -18.92
N ALA A 107 5.36 -11.25 -19.77
CA ALA A 107 5.64 -11.72 -21.12
C ALA A 107 6.22 -10.63 -22.04
N ARG A 108 5.84 -9.35 -21.82
CA ARG A 108 6.32 -8.23 -22.64
C ARG A 108 7.37 -7.39 -21.89
N PRO A 109 8.24 -6.66 -22.62
CA PRO A 109 9.19 -5.74 -22.01
C PRO A 109 8.50 -4.70 -21.11
N GLY A 110 9.06 -4.46 -19.93
CA GLY A 110 8.48 -3.54 -18.95
C GLY A 110 7.27 -4.10 -18.19
N GLU A 111 6.97 -5.39 -18.31
CA GLU A 111 5.89 -6.03 -17.54
C GLU A 111 6.40 -6.94 -16.44
N PHE A 112 5.58 -7.06 -15.39
CA PHE A 112 5.76 -8.01 -14.30
C PHE A 112 4.40 -8.46 -13.77
N THR A 113 4.32 -9.69 -13.29
CA THR A 113 3.11 -10.27 -12.70
C THR A 113 3.29 -10.37 -11.20
N VAL A 114 2.32 -9.85 -10.45
CA VAL A 114 2.23 -10.02 -9.00
C VAL A 114 1.19 -11.08 -8.69
N PHE A 115 1.54 -12.03 -7.85
CA PHE A 115 0.68 -13.13 -7.43
C PHE A 115 -0.12 -12.74 -6.18
N HIS A 116 -1.19 -11.98 -6.39
CA HIS A 116 -2.09 -11.54 -5.31
C HIS A 116 -2.90 -12.69 -4.73
N GLN A 117 -3.52 -12.45 -3.57
CA GLN A 117 -4.40 -13.42 -2.90
C GLN A 117 -3.76 -14.82 -2.79
N MET A 118 -2.51 -14.86 -2.29
CA MET A 118 -1.73 -16.10 -2.15
C MET A 118 -1.51 -16.86 -3.47
N GLY A 119 -1.48 -16.16 -4.59
CA GLY A 119 -1.26 -16.72 -5.94
C GLY A 119 -2.52 -17.14 -6.68
N SER A 120 -3.70 -16.99 -6.08
CA SER A 120 -4.97 -17.24 -6.76
C SER A 120 -5.34 -16.15 -7.79
N LEU A 121 -4.72 -14.97 -7.68
CA LEU A 121 -4.98 -13.82 -8.55
C LEU A 121 -3.68 -13.25 -9.13
N PRO A 122 -3.18 -13.79 -10.26
CA PRO A 122 -2.06 -13.19 -10.97
C PRO A 122 -2.50 -11.89 -11.67
N VAL A 123 -1.82 -10.78 -11.40
CA VAL A 123 -2.07 -9.48 -12.06
C VAL A 123 -0.80 -8.99 -12.72
N THR A 124 -0.85 -8.82 -14.04
CA THR A 124 0.26 -8.26 -14.83
C THR A 124 0.17 -6.75 -14.89
N TYR A 125 1.25 -6.10 -14.46
CA TYR A 125 1.44 -4.65 -14.51
C TYR A 125 2.46 -4.30 -15.59
N CYS A 126 2.30 -3.14 -16.21
CA CYS A 126 3.32 -2.52 -17.07
C CYS A 126 3.90 -1.31 -16.34
N CYS A 127 5.22 -1.30 -16.10
CA CYS A 127 5.91 -0.22 -15.38
C CYS A 127 6.20 1.02 -16.25
N LYS A 128 5.82 0.99 -17.54
CA LYS A 128 6.08 2.07 -18.48
C LYS A 128 5.45 3.39 -18.00
N GLY A 129 6.28 4.40 -17.80
CA GLY A 129 5.89 5.73 -17.34
C GLY A 129 5.73 5.86 -15.82
N TRP A 130 5.98 4.82 -15.02
CA TRP A 130 5.80 4.87 -13.57
C TRP A 130 6.71 5.89 -12.91
N LEU A 131 7.99 5.96 -13.29
CA LEU A 131 8.90 6.98 -12.74
C LEU A 131 8.47 8.38 -13.13
N LYS A 132 8.04 8.59 -14.37
CA LYS A 132 7.55 9.90 -14.83
C LYS A 132 6.31 10.35 -14.05
N ALA A 133 5.37 9.44 -13.82
CA ALA A 133 4.14 9.72 -13.08
C ALA A 133 4.39 9.95 -11.59
N SER A 134 5.39 9.26 -11.02
CA SER A 134 5.72 9.32 -9.60
C SER A 134 6.65 10.49 -9.25
N ARG A 135 7.42 11.00 -10.22
CA ARG A 135 8.26 12.19 -10.05
C ARG A 135 7.40 13.43 -9.85
N GLU A 136 7.67 14.14 -8.77
CA GLU A 136 7.09 15.46 -8.57
C GLU A 136 7.56 16.44 -9.66
N THR A 137 6.60 17.01 -10.38
CA THR A 137 6.88 18.12 -11.28
C THR A 137 6.78 19.45 -10.50
N PRO A 138 7.68 20.42 -10.71
CA PRO A 138 7.61 21.73 -10.05
C PRO A 138 6.26 22.44 -10.21
N SER A 139 5.58 22.22 -11.35
CA SER A 139 4.24 22.74 -11.63
C SER A 139 3.20 22.27 -10.61
N PHE A 140 3.29 21.03 -10.13
CA PHE A 140 2.38 20.51 -9.12
C PHE A 140 2.52 21.25 -7.79
N ARG A 141 3.72 21.75 -7.46
CA ARG A 141 3.95 22.54 -6.23
C ARG A 141 3.42 23.96 -6.32
N GLN A 142 3.40 24.53 -7.52
CA GLN A 142 3.00 25.91 -7.76
C GLN A 142 1.51 26.04 -8.09
N ALA A 143 0.91 25.01 -8.69
CA ALA A 143 -0.49 25.02 -9.10
C ALA A 143 -1.46 25.36 -7.96
N PRO A 144 -1.34 24.82 -6.73
CA PRO A 144 -2.28 25.18 -5.65
C PRO A 144 -2.26 26.66 -5.29
N LEU A 145 -1.07 27.30 -5.28
CA LEU A 145 -0.93 28.73 -5.01
C LEU A 145 -1.59 29.57 -6.10
N LEU A 146 -1.36 29.20 -7.37
CA LEU A 146 -1.97 29.87 -8.51
C LEU A 146 -3.49 29.69 -8.56
N LEU A 147 -3.98 28.50 -8.21
CA LEU A 147 -5.42 28.19 -8.20
C LEU A 147 -6.14 28.90 -7.06
N GLN A 148 -5.46 29.16 -5.95
CA GLN A 148 -5.97 30.00 -4.87
C GLN A 148 -6.18 31.46 -5.33
N GLU A 149 -5.36 31.96 -6.26
CA GLU A 149 -5.47 33.30 -6.86
C GLU A 149 -6.45 33.36 -8.05
N SER A 150 -7.20 32.28 -8.32
CA SER A 150 -8.13 32.24 -9.44
C SER A 150 -9.22 33.30 -9.33
N GLN A 151 -9.51 33.99 -10.44
CA GLN A 151 -10.66 34.89 -10.54
C GLN A 151 -12.02 34.15 -10.56
N LYS A 152 -12.00 32.82 -10.66
CA LYS A 152 -13.21 31.99 -10.56
C LYS A 152 -13.42 31.63 -9.09
N GLU A 153 -14.43 32.24 -8.48
CA GLU A 153 -14.75 32.05 -7.05
C GLU A 153 -14.80 30.57 -6.62
N PRO A 154 -15.46 29.62 -7.34
CA PRO A 154 -15.47 28.23 -6.91
C PRO A 154 -14.09 27.57 -6.89
N VAL A 155 -13.18 28.00 -7.78
CA VAL A 155 -11.82 27.48 -7.86
C VAL A 155 -11.00 28.05 -6.70
N SER A 156 -11.01 29.36 -6.49
CA SER A 156 -10.29 29.97 -5.36
C SER A 156 -10.77 29.41 -4.01
N GLN A 157 -12.09 29.22 -3.83
CA GLN A 157 -12.65 28.62 -2.61
C GLN A 157 -12.16 27.19 -2.35
N LEU A 158 -12.09 26.35 -3.38
CA LEU A 158 -11.58 24.98 -3.27
C LEU A 158 -10.12 24.93 -2.77
N PHE A 159 -9.29 25.88 -3.20
CA PHE A 159 -7.86 25.92 -2.84
C PHE A 159 -7.56 26.80 -1.62
N SER A 160 -8.48 27.68 -1.20
CA SER A 160 -8.36 28.50 0.01
C SER A 160 -8.70 27.76 1.31
N SER A 161 -9.68 26.85 1.25
CA SER A 161 -10.08 25.97 2.36
C SER A 161 -9.03 24.90 2.66
N ALA A 162 -8.11 24.64 1.73
CA ALA A 162 -6.97 23.73 1.86
C ALA A 162 -5.77 24.31 2.65
N ARG A 163 -5.92 25.44 3.35
CA ARG A 163 -4.86 26.04 4.20
C ARG A 163 -4.44 25.06 5.31
N GLY A 164 -3.29 24.43 5.12
CA GLY A 164 -2.62 23.61 6.13
C GLY A 164 -2.46 22.14 5.75
N MET A 165 -3.28 21.64 4.83
CA MET A 165 -3.19 20.28 4.33
C MET A 165 -3.66 20.29 2.87
N LEU A 166 -2.73 20.20 1.95
CA LEU A 166 -3.03 19.43 0.75
C LEU A 166 -2.86 17.97 1.17
N PRO A 167 -3.94 17.21 1.45
CA PRO A 167 -3.87 15.81 1.10
C PRO A 167 -3.63 15.80 -0.41
N PRO A 168 -2.74 14.94 -0.92
CA PRO A 168 -2.56 14.83 -2.36
C PRO A 168 -3.90 14.40 -2.93
N VAL A 169 -4.30 15.05 -4.01
CA VAL A 169 -5.51 14.71 -4.76
C VAL A 169 -5.47 13.22 -5.10
N GLY A 170 -6.28 12.45 -4.38
CA GLY A 170 -6.63 11.06 -4.61
C GLY A 170 -7.97 10.85 -3.89
N LEU A 171 -8.98 10.42 -4.63
CA LEU A 171 -10.37 10.37 -4.21
C LEU A 171 -10.59 9.66 -2.87
N GLY A 172 -11.49 10.20 -2.05
CA GLY A 172 -12.10 9.49 -0.92
C GLY A 172 -11.90 10.22 0.40
N GLY A 173 -12.97 10.84 0.90
CA GLY A 173 -12.91 11.69 2.08
C GLY A 173 -12.50 10.98 3.35
N SER A 174 -11.72 11.65 4.19
CA SER A 174 -12.05 11.84 5.59
C SER A 174 -11.15 12.92 6.18
N LEU A 175 -11.77 13.74 7.02
CA LEU A 175 -11.14 14.77 7.83
C LEU A 175 -10.35 14.06 8.94
N THR A 176 -9.02 13.98 8.83
CA THR A 176 -8.17 13.69 9.99
C THR A 176 -7.07 14.74 10.09
N ALA A 177 -7.48 15.88 10.65
CA ALA A 177 -6.59 16.81 11.29
C ALA A 177 -6.08 16.19 12.60
N GLU A 178 -4.94 15.53 12.58
CA GLU A 178 -4.12 15.28 13.78
C GLU A 178 -2.67 15.58 13.40
N ALA A 179 -2.39 16.87 13.31
CA ALA A 179 -1.04 17.39 13.23
C ALA A 179 -0.37 17.21 14.60
N ASN A 180 0.49 16.20 14.73
CA ASN A 180 1.44 16.17 15.85
C ASN A 180 2.51 17.25 15.58
N ASN A 181 2.14 18.49 15.86
CA ASN A 181 2.91 19.69 15.58
C ASN A 181 3.63 20.14 16.86
N THR A 182 4.63 19.38 17.31
CA THR A 182 5.58 19.90 18.29
C THR A 182 6.70 20.64 17.55
N SER A 183 6.37 21.78 16.95
CA SER A 183 7.37 22.79 16.61
C SER A 183 6.97 24.11 17.25
N SER A 184 7.42 24.31 18.49
CA SER A 184 7.29 25.59 19.18
C SER A 184 7.94 26.66 18.31
N LEU A 185 7.24 27.77 18.10
CA LEU A 185 7.78 28.98 17.51
C LEU A 185 9.01 29.45 18.30
N ARG A 186 10.21 29.09 17.86
CA ARG A 186 11.42 29.84 18.18
C ARG A 186 11.82 30.64 16.95
N ARG A 187 11.66 31.95 17.07
CA ARG A 187 12.20 32.96 16.15
C ARG A 187 13.72 32.79 16.06
N SER A 188 14.24 32.38 14.90
CA SER A 188 15.64 32.67 14.54
C SER A 188 15.93 32.44 13.05
N SER A 189 16.31 33.56 12.40
CA SER A 189 17.30 33.74 11.33
C SER A 189 17.33 32.81 10.12
N SER A 190 17.16 33.45 8.95
CA SER A 190 17.60 33.07 7.59
C SER A 190 18.44 31.79 7.48
N ILE A 191 17.76 30.64 7.43
CA ILE A 191 18.35 29.44 6.85
C ILE A 191 17.83 29.42 5.41
N ARG A 192 18.75 29.68 4.47
CA ARG A 192 18.54 29.32 3.06
C ARG A 192 17.92 27.93 3.07
N ARG A 193 16.72 27.77 2.50
CA ARG A 193 16.04 26.48 2.35
C ARG A 193 16.93 25.57 1.50
N ALA A 194 17.94 24.96 2.11
CA ALA A 194 18.61 23.81 1.56
C ALA A 194 17.50 22.77 1.43
N GLN A 195 17.25 22.36 0.19
CA GLN A 195 16.33 21.28 -0.14
C GLN A 195 16.89 20.01 0.50
N SER A 196 16.56 19.80 1.78
CA SER A 196 16.88 18.56 2.47
C SER A 196 16.15 17.43 1.76
N VAL A 197 16.86 16.34 1.48
CA VAL A 197 16.30 15.08 0.95
C VAL A 197 15.09 14.62 1.77
N ALA A 198 15.07 14.91 3.08
CA ALA A 198 13.94 14.62 3.97
C ALA A 198 12.67 15.44 3.66
N GLY A 199 12.79 16.60 3.02
CA GLY A 199 11.66 17.43 2.59
C GLY A 199 11.06 16.98 1.24
N ALA A 200 11.87 16.39 0.36
CA ALA A 200 11.40 15.77 -0.87
C ALA A 200 10.62 14.47 -0.59
N LYS A 201 11.06 13.69 0.39
CA LYS A 201 10.42 12.43 0.79
C LYS A 201 9.01 12.61 1.37
N ARG A 202 8.69 13.78 1.91
CA ARG A 202 7.38 14.10 2.52
C ARG A 202 6.22 14.23 1.52
N ARG A 203 6.49 14.21 0.20
CA ARG A 203 5.46 14.39 -0.83
C ARG A 203 5.52 13.40 -1.99
N SER A 204 6.31 12.34 -1.83
CA SER A 204 6.35 11.18 -2.71
C SER A 204 4.97 10.55 -2.91
N LEU A 205 4.52 10.43 -4.16
CA LEU A 205 3.22 9.82 -4.49
C LEU A 205 3.14 8.35 -4.03
N PRO A 206 4.15 7.48 -4.29
CA PRO A 206 4.15 6.11 -3.76
C PRO A 206 4.02 6.04 -2.23
N LEU A 207 4.74 6.89 -1.50
CA LEU A 207 4.69 6.89 -0.02
C LEU A 207 3.40 7.53 0.53
N GLN A 208 2.79 8.46 -0.19
CA GLN A 208 1.48 9.00 0.19
C GLN A 208 0.39 7.93 0.14
N VAL A 209 0.41 7.05 -0.87
CA VAL A 209 -0.50 5.91 -0.95
C VAL A 209 -0.31 4.98 0.26
N LYS A 210 0.94 4.67 0.61
CA LYS A 210 1.27 3.92 1.84
C LYS A 210 0.69 4.59 3.08
N HIS A 211 1.06 5.84 3.36
CA HIS A 211 0.63 6.54 4.58
C HIS A 211 -0.89 6.66 4.70
N THR A 212 -1.58 6.89 3.58
CA THR A 212 -3.05 6.97 3.56
C THR A 212 -3.66 5.60 3.88
N THR A 213 -3.10 4.52 3.32
CA THR A 213 -3.53 3.14 3.60
C THR A 213 -3.28 2.76 5.06
N ASP A 214 -2.10 3.08 5.61
CA ASP A 214 -1.75 2.84 7.02
C ASP A 214 -2.71 3.57 7.97
N SER A 215 -2.99 4.85 7.68
CA SER A 215 -3.91 5.67 8.48
C SER A 215 -5.33 5.11 8.45
N LEU A 216 -5.81 4.70 7.27
CA LEU A 216 -7.12 4.06 7.13
C LEU A 216 -7.18 2.76 7.92
N LEU A 217 -6.14 1.93 7.83
CA LEU A 217 -6.06 0.66 8.53
C LEU A 217 -6.02 0.86 10.06
N GLU A 218 -5.37 1.91 10.54
CA GLU A 218 -5.37 2.30 11.95
C GLU A 218 -6.77 2.69 12.45
N VAL A 219 -7.53 3.43 11.64
CA VAL A 219 -8.94 3.75 11.94
C VAL A 219 -9.78 2.48 11.98
N VAL A 220 -9.67 1.61 10.97
CA VAL A 220 -10.41 0.35 10.89
C VAL A 220 -10.11 -0.54 12.12
N ARG A 221 -8.85 -0.66 12.53
CA ARG A 221 -8.44 -1.46 13.70
C ARG A 221 -9.03 -0.97 15.04
N ARG A 222 -9.49 0.27 15.13
CA ARG A 222 -10.16 0.82 16.33
C ARG A 222 -11.66 0.59 16.36
N THR A 223 -12.21 -0.09 15.35
CA THR A 223 -13.65 -0.37 15.24
C THR A 223 -13.97 -1.84 15.48
N ARG A 224 -15.24 -2.14 15.79
CA ARG A 224 -15.74 -3.52 15.79
C ARG A 224 -15.94 -3.97 14.34
N LEU A 225 -15.15 -4.96 13.93
CA LEU A 225 -15.13 -5.42 12.54
C LEU A 225 -16.26 -6.42 12.25
N HIS A 226 -16.95 -6.21 11.14
CA HIS A 226 -17.90 -7.14 10.55
C HIS A 226 -17.50 -7.36 9.09
N PHE A 227 -17.16 -8.59 8.72
CA PHE A 227 -16.69 -8.92 7.38
C PHE A 227 -17.84 -9.46 6.52
N VAL A 228 -17.95 -8.96 5.30
CA VAL A 228 -18.87 -9.45 4.27
C VAL A 228 -18.03 -9.83 3.05
N HIS A 229 -18.12 -11.10 2.64
CA HIS A 229 -17.40 -11.60 1.46
C HIS A 229 -18.33 -11.65 0.26
N CYS A 230 -18.06 -10.81 -0.73
CA CYS A 230 -18.79 -10.82 -2.00
C CYS A 230 -18.05 -11.70 -3.00
N LEU A 231 -18.72 -12.71 -3.56
CA LEU A 231 -18.14 -13.65 -4.53
C LEU A 231 -18.79 -13.46 -5.90
N VAL A 232 -17.99 -13.52 -6.95
CA VAL A 232 -18.44 -13.49 -8.33
C VAL A 232 -18.76 -14.93 -8.78
N PRO A 233 -20.01 -15.25 -9.13
CA PRO A 233 -20.41 -16.63 -9.47
C PRO A 233 -19.91 -17.09 -10.85
N CYS A 234 -19.70 -16.16 -11.78
CA CYS A 234 -19.09 -16.40 -13.09
C CYS A 234 -18.52 -15.12 -13.68
N GLU A 235 -17.46 -15.22 -14.49
CA GLU A 235 -17.01 -14.10 -15.31
C GLU A 235 -18.05 -13.87 -16.41
N LYS A 236 -18.65 -12.68 -16.46
CA LYS A 236 -19.58 -12.34 -17.56
C LYS A 236 -18.80 -12.47 -18.87
N SER A 237 -19.18 -13.44 -19.70
CA SER A 237 -18.66 -13.56 -21.04
C SER A 237 -18.92 -12.25 -21.77
N SER A 238 -17.85 -11.61 -22.22
CA SER A 238 -17.91 -10.56 -23.21
C SER A 238 -18.77 -11.04 -24.40
N GLY A 239 -19.98 -10.49 -24.52
CA GLY A 239 -20.62 -10.27 -25.82
C GLY A 239 -21.21 -11.45 -26.60
N THR A 240 -21.92 -12.40 -25.98
CA THR A 240 -22.90 -13.19 -26.74
C THR A 240 -24.27 -13.13 -26.08
N ASN A 241 -25.18 -12.44 -26.76
CA ASN A 241 -26.62 -12.56 -26.56
C ASN A 241 -27.01 -14.02 -26.77
N ASP A 242 -27.12 -14.79 -25.70
CA ASP A 242 -28.03 -15.95 -25.67
C ASP A 242 -29.16 -15.60 -24.72
N ALA A 243 -30.03 -14.71 -25.20
CA ALA A 243 -31.41 -14.67 -24.78
C ALA A 243 -32.08 -15.92 -25.37
N GLY A 244 -32.00 -17.06 -24.67
CA GLY A 244 -32.66 -18.26 -25.17
C GLY A 244 -32.22 -19.58 -24.55
N ASP A 245 -32.18 -19.71 -23.22
CA ASP A 245 -32.57 -20.98 -22.61
C ASP A 245 -32.90 -20.77 -21.13
N GLY A 246 -33.85 -21.53 -20.60
CA GLY A 246 -34.17 -21.59 -19.17
C GLY A 246 -33.07 -22.30 -18.36
N GLY A 247 -31.81 -22.02 -18.67
CA GLY A 247 -30.63 -22.66 -18.10
C GLY A 247 -30.28 -22.08 -16.73
N GLU A 248 -30.06 -22.98 -15.77
CA GLU A 248 -29.53 -22.74 -14.42
C GLU A 248 -28.45 -21.64 -14.38
N PRO A 249 -28.39 -20.84 -13.29
CA PRO A 249 -27.35 -19.83 -13.13
C PRO A 249 -25.98 -20.48 -13.34
N ARG A 250 -25.27 -20.05 -14.40
CA ARG A 250 -23.94 -20.55 -14.76
C ARG A 250 -22.98 -20.26 -13.60
N PHE A 251 -22.72 -21.27 -12.79
CA PHE A 251 -21.86 -21.21 -11.61
C PHE A 251 -20.48 -21.78 -11.99
N ASP A 252 -19.49 -20.91 -12.06
CA ASP A 252 -18.10 -21.29 -12.32
C ASP A 252 -17.45 -21.77 -11.01
N VAL A 253 -17.43 -23.09 -10.85
CA VAL A 253 -16.90 -23.74 -9.65
C VAL A 253 -15.41 -23.41 -9.45
N ASP A 254 -14.62 -23.30 -10.52
CA ASP A 254 -13.18 -23.09 -10.41
C ASP A 254 -12.88 -21.64 -10.03
N LEU A 255 -13.59 -20.68 -10.63
CA LEU A 255 -13.53 -19.27 -10.26
C LEU A 255 -13.94 -19.06 -8.79
N VAL A 256 -15.06 -19.64 -8.36
CA VAL A 256 -15.54 -19.49 -6.98
C VAL A 256 -14.58 -20.17 -6.01
N ARG A 257 -14.05 -21.36 -6.34
CA ARG A 257 -13.03 -22.02 -5.52
C ARG A 257 -11.76 -21.18 -5.40
N SER A 258 -11.33 -20.52 -6.48
CA SER A 258 -10.19 -19.60 -6.48
C SER A 258 -10.43 -18.44 -5.52
N GLN A 259 -11.59 -17.79 -5.59
CA GLN A 259 -11.96 -16.68 -4.68
C GLN A 259 -12.05 -17.13 -3.21
N LEU A 260 -12.62 -18.30 -2.93
CA LEU A 260 -12.70 -18.85 -1.57
C LEU A 260 -11.32 -19.09 -0.96
N LYS A 261 -10.37 -19.61 -1.76
CA LYS A 261 -8.98 -19.80 -1.36
C LYS A 261 -8.28 -18.46 -1.15
N GLY A 262 -8.38 -17.55 -2.11
CA GLY A 262 -7.72 -16.25 -2.08
C GLY A 262 -8.18 -15.34 -0.93
N ALA A 263 -9.45 -15.46 -0.54
CA ALA A 263 -10.02 -14.76 0.61
C ALA A 263 -9.87 -15.50 1.95
N GLN A 264 -9.25 -16.69 1.95
CA GLN A 264 -9.03 -17.54 3.13
C GLN A 264 -10.30 -17.83 3.95
N ILE A 265 -11.44 -17.92 3.26
CA ILE A 265 -12.74 -18.07 3.92
C ILE A 265 -12.81 -19.38 4.71
N LEU A 266 -12.22 -20.46 4.20
CA LEU A 266 -12.19 -21.75 4.89
C LEU A 266 -11.40 -21.69 6.20
N ASP A 267 -10.28 -20.97 6.21
CA ASP A 267 -9.45 -20.81 7.41
C ASP A 267 -10.18 -19.95 8.44
N ALA A 268 -10.83 -18.86 8.00
CA ALA A 268 -11.66 -18.03 8.87
C ALA A 268 -12.82 -18.82 9.50
N VAL A 269 -13.50 -19.69 8.74
CA VAL A 269 -14.57 -20.55 9.26
C VAL A 269 -14.05 -21.57 10.26
N ARG A 270 -12.87 -22.16 10.03
CA ARG A 270 -12.24 -23.10 10.97
C ARG A 270 -11.92 -22.43 12.30
N VAL A 271 -11.26 -21.27 12.27
CA VAL A 271 -10.94 -20.49 13.47
C VAL A 271 -12.21 -20.13 14.23
N ARG A 272 -13.27 -19.70 13.54
CA ARG A 272 -14.55 -19.39 14.18
C ARG A 272 -15.22 -20.60 14.84
N LYS A 273 -15.05 -21.80 14.28
CA LYS A 273 -15.59 -23.04 14.86
C LYS A 273 -14.80 -23.56 16.06
N GLN A 274 -13.51 -23.21 16.15
CA GLN A 274 -12.64 -23.59 17.27
C GLN A 274 -12.77 -22.64 18.47
N GLY A 275 -13.14 -21.38 18.23
CA GLY A 275 -13.33 -20.37 19.27
C GLY A 275 -14.75 -20.30 19.83
N GLU A 276 -15.30 -21.44 20.27
CA GLU A 276 -16.37 -21.47 21.30
C GLU A 276 -15.77 -21.68 22.69
#